data_AF-A0A7J7LFQ2-F1
#
_entry.id   AF-A0A7J7LFQ2-F1
#
_cell.length_a   1.000
_cell.length_b   1.000
_cell.length_c   1.000
_cell.angle_alpha   90.00
_cell.angle_beta   90.00
_cell.angle_gamma   90.00
#
_symmetry.space_group_name_H-M   'P 1'
#
loop_
_entity.id
_entity.type
_entity.pdbx_description
1 polymer ?
#
loop_
_entity_poly.entity_id
_entity_poly.type
_entity_poly.pdbx_seq_one_letter_code
_entity_poly.pdbx_strand_id
1 'polypeptide(L)'
;GSFEHAYQLLTSYFANIRLVDPDFVFNIQTTSCKDKRFTRYFWYFGHPKKTYKLLGPVVVIDKTFLKGRYRGTLLTTITIDPNNHIFPLAISITNSETTES
;
A
#
# COMPACT_ATOMS: atom_id res chain seq x y z
N GLY A 1 17.51 9.44 -10.88
CA GLY A 1 17.42 8.87 -9.51
C GLY A 1 17.38 7.36 -9.62
N SER A 2 17.98 6.64 -8.67
CA SER A 2 17.88 5.18 -8.63
C SER A 2 16.56 4.74 -8.01
N PHE A 3 16.06 3.55 -8.39
CA PHE A 3 14.88 2.95 -7.76
C PHE A 3 15.04 2.82 -6.24
N GLU A 4 16.24 2.49 -5.78
CA GLU A 4 16.57 2.33 -4.36
C GLU A 4 16.36 3.63 -3.56
N HIS A 5 16.77 4.76 -4.14
CA HIS A 5 16.52 6.06 -3.53
C HIS A 5 15.03 6.41 -3.47
N ALA A 6 14.26 6.06 -4.52
CA ALA A 6 12.81 6.25 -4.51
C ALA A 6 12.11 5.44 -3.40
N TYR A 7 12.53 4.19 -3.18
CA TYR A 7 12.00 3.37 -2.08
C TYR A 7 12.38 3.91 -0.70
N GLN A 8 13.58 4.46 -0.53
CA GLN A 8 13.99 5.10 0.72
C GLN A 8 13.13 6.34 1.08
N LEU A 9 12.64 7.06 0.07
CA LEU A 9 11.77 8.23 0.24
C LEU A 9 10.35 7.88 0.67
N LEU A 10 9.89 6.64 0.48
CA LEU A 10 8.51 6.25 0.84
C LEU A 10 8.24 6.43 2.34
N THR A 11 9.23 6.18 3.20
CA THR A 11 9.05 6.34 4.65
C THR A 11 8.74 7.79 5.02
N SER A 12 9.52 8.75 4.50
CA SER A 12 9.28 10.17 4.79
C SER A 12 8.01 10.67 4.10
N TYR A 13 7.73 10.19 2.89
CA TYR A 13 6.50 10.50 2.19
C TYR A 13 5.24 10.05 2.95
N PHE A 14 5.20 8.79 3.39
CA PHE A 14 4.08 8.25 4.19
C PHE A 14 3.97 8.89 5.57
N ALA A 15 5.10 9.24 6.20
CA ALA A 15 5.08 10.03 7.42
C ALA A 15 4.42 11.40 7.20
N ASN A 16 4.70 12.06 6.07
CA ASN A 16 4.07 13.34 5.72
C ASN A 16 2.58 13.19 5.41
N ILE A 17 2.15 12.12 4.72
CA ILE A 17 0.72 11.86 4.52
C ILE A 17 -0.01 11.76 5.86
N ARG A 18 0.59 11.09 6.85
CA ARG A 18 -0.03 10.93 8.17
C ARG A 18 -0.23 12.25 8.93
N LEU A 19 0.50 13.31 8.58
CA LEU A 19 0.26 14.65 9.12
C LEU A 19 -1.04 15.26 8.59
N VAL A 20 -1.46 14.89 7.37
CA VAL A 20 -2.66 15.39 6.71
C VAL A 20 -3.86 14.46 6.95
N ASP A 21 -3.62 13.16 6.99
CA ASP A 21 -4.60 12.12 7.29
C ASP A 21 -4.13 11.29 8.50
N PRO A 22 -4.54 11.66 9.74
CA PRO A 22 -4.13 10.96 10.96
C PRO A 22 -4.56 9.49 11.01
N ASP A 23 -5.58 9.12 10.24
CA ASP A 23 -6.09 7.75 10.12
C ASP A 23 -5.33 6.93 9.06
N PHE A 24 -4.39 7.55 8.32
CA PHE A 24 -3.50 6.86 7.39
C PHE A 24 -2.56 5.91 8.17
N VAL A 25 -2.59 4.64 7.79
CA VAL A 25 -1.75 3.60 8.38
C VAL A 25 -0.79 3.09 7.32
N PHE A 26 0.47 2.90 7.69
CA PHE A 26 1.45 2.25 6.85
C PHE A 26 2.40 1.37 7.66
N ASN A 27 2.92 0.34 7.02
CA ASN A 27 3.94 -0.54 7.58
C ASN A 27 5.00 -0.83 6.52
N ILE A 28 6.26 -0.81 6.93
CA ILE A 28 7.42 -1.00 6.07
C ILE A 28 8.30 -2.06 6.70
N GLN A 29 8.48 -3.16 5.98
CA GLN A 29 9.39 -4.23 6.37
C GLN A 29 10.65 -4.20 5.50
N THR A 30 11.79 -4.30 6.17
CA THR A 30 13.12 -4.39 5.55
C THR A 30 13.86 -5.60 6.12
N THR A 31 14.83 -6.13 5.39
CA THR A 31 15.67 -7.25 5.87
C THR A 31 16.55 -6.82 7.04
N SER A 32 16.77 -7.72 8.00
CA SER A 32 17.60 -7.48 9.19
C SER A 32 19.12 -7.39 8.92
N CYS A 33 19.59 -7.62 7.69
CA CYS A 33 21.01 -7.58 7.34
C CYS A 33 21.54 -6.16 7.10
N LYS A 34 22.88 -5.99 7.12
CA LYS A 34 23.58 -4.70 6.92
C LYS A 34 23.12 -3.95 5.68
N ASP A 35 22.82 -4.67 4.60
CA ASP A 35 22.10 -4.14 3.45
C ASP A 35 20.61 -4.23 3.73
N LYS A 36 20.00 -3.14 4.21
CA LYS A 36 18.55 -3.01 4.46
C LYS A 36 17.79 -3.11 3.14
N ARG A 37 17.62 -4.32 2.63
CA ARG A 37 16.87 -4.60 1.41
C ARG A 37 15.39 -4.60 1.74
N PHE A 38 14.63 -3.98 0.85
CA PHE A 38 13.20 -3.90 0.94
C PHE A 38 12.55 -5.30 0.82
N THR A 39 11.55 -5.59 1.67
CA THR A 39 10.78 -6.84 1.59
C THR A 39 9.28 -6.61 1.41
N ARG A 40 8.65 -5.71 2.18
CA ARG A 40 7.19 -5.47 2.12
C ARG A 40 6.76 -4.05 2.46
N TYR A 41 5.78 -3.52 1.73
CA TYR A 41 5.04 -2.31 2.05
C TYR A 41 3.57 -2.63 2.20
N PHE A 42 2.91 -1.99 3.15
CA PHE A 42 1.47 -1.93 3.23
C PHE A 42 1.06 -0.51 3.63
N TRP A 43 0.00 0.00 3.04
CA TRP A 43 -0.68 1.18 3.56
C TRP A 43 -2.18 1.14 3.31
N TYR A 44 -2.91 1.84 4.17
CA TYR A 44 -4.35 2.01 4.15
C TYR A 44 -4.67 3.49 4.29
N PHE A 45 -5.56 3.98 3.44
CA PHE A 45 -6.02 5.36 3.49
C PHE A 45 -6.98 5.54 4.66
N GLY A 46 -6.85 6.63 5.42
CA GLY A 46 -7.71 6.87 6.58
C GLY A 46 -9.13 7.28 6.19
N HIS A 47 -9.29 7.91 5.03
CA HIS A 47 -10.56 8.43 4.53
C HIS A 47 -11.73 7.41 4.54
N PRO A 48 -11.59 6.16 4.04
CA PRO A 48 -12.61 5.12 4.17
C PRO A 48 -13.15 4.88 5.57
N LYS A 49 -12.35 5.06 6.63
CA LYS A 49 -12.82 4.89 8.02
C LYS A 49 -13.95 5.87 8.36
N LYS A 50 -13.95 7.06 7.76
CA LYS A 50 -14.98 8.10 7.96
C LYS A 50 -16.13 7.96 6.98
N THR A 51 -15.86 7.40 5.80
CA THR A 51 -16.81 7.36 4.68
C THR A 51 -17.34 5.97 4.36
N TYR A 52 -17.03 4.92 5.15
CA TYR A 52 -17.42 3.54 4.84
C TYR A 52 -18.92 3.36 4.60
N LYS A 53 -19.77 4.14 5.25
CA LYS A 53 -21.24 4.12 5.04
C LYS A 53 -21.67 4.63 3.66
N LEU A 54 -20.80 5.35 2.98
CA LEU A 54 -20.98 5.93 1.65
C LEU A 54 -20.24 5.12 0.57
N LEU A 55 -19.40 4.15 0.96
CA LEU A 55 -18.71 3.26 0.03
C LEU A 55 -19.66 2.15 -0.42
N GLY A 56 -19.50 1.66 -1.65
CA GLY A 56 -20.32 0.57 -2.15
C GLY A 56 -20.01 -0.75 -1.42
N PRO A 57 -20.93 -1.73 -1.50
CA PRO A 57 -20.78 -3.01 -0.80
C PRO A 57 -19.70 -3.91 -1.41
N VAL A 58 -19.15 -3.53 -2.57
CA VAL A 58 -18.17 -4.34 -3.30
C VAL A 58 -16.76 -3.84 -3.02
N VAL A 59 -15.90 -4.77 -2.62
CA VAL A 59 -14.46 -4.59 -2.52
C VAL A 59 -13.80 -5.48 -3.57
N VAL A 60 -12.95 -4.89 -4.40
CA VAL A 60 -12.18 -5.58 -5.44
C VAL A 60 -10.73 -5.58 -5.03
N ILE A 61 -10.10 -6.75 -5.10
CA ILE A 61 -8.67 -6.92 -4.86
C ILE A 61 -8.05 -7.36 -6.18
N ASP A 62 -7.14 -6.56 -6.69
CA ASP A 62 -6.34 -6.92 -7.87
C ASP A 62 -4.90 -7.28 -7.45
N LYS A 63 -4.34 -8.26 -8.15
CA LYS A 63 -2.99 -8.74 -7.97
C LYS A 63 -2.20 -8.55 -9.25
N THR A 64 -1.25 -7.62 -9.22
CA THR A 64 -0.37 -7.32 -10.35
C THR A 64 1.08 -7.70 -10.03
N PHE A 65 1.70 -8.52 -10.89
CA PHE A 65 3.11 -8.90 -10.73
C PHE A 65 4.04 -7.79 -11.25
N LEU A 66 4.96 -7.34 -10.40
CA LEU A 66 5.97 -6.33 -10.75
C LEU A 66 7.12 -6.99 -11.53
N LYS A 67 7.44 -6.43 -12.71
CA LYS A 67 8.57 -6.84 -13.55
C LYS A 67 9.79 -5.95 -13.29
N GLY A 68 11.00 -6.48 -13.50
CA GLY A 68 12.25 -5.74 -13.39
C GLY A 68 13.10 -6.09 -12.16
N ARG A 69 13.94 -5.14 -11.71
CA ARG A 69 14.92 -5.34 -10.61
C ARG A 69 14.27 -5.59 -9.26
N TYR A 70 13.10 -4.98 -9.01
CA TYR A 70 12.33 -5.13 -7.79
C TYR A 70 11.12 -6.00 -8.11
N ARG A 71 11.35 -7.31 -8.09
CA ARG A 71 10.29 -8.32 -8.26
C ARG A 71 9.36 -8.27 -7.07
N GLY A 72 8.12 -8.66 -7.29
CA GLY A 72 7.12 -8.75 -6.23
C GLY A 72 5.71 -8.73 -6.81
N THR A 73 4.76 -8.60 -5.91
CA THR A 73 3.33 -8.55 -6.18
C THR A 73 2.80 -7.26 -5.58
N LEU A 74 2.21 -6.43 -6.43
CA LEU A 74 1.38 -5.30 -6.02
C LEU A 74 -0.04 -5.81 -5.81
N LEU A 75 -0.53 -5.72 -4.58
CA LEU A 75 -1.94 -5.95 -4.26
C LEU A 75 -2.61 -4.60 -4.08
N THR A 76 -3.70 -4.38 -4.80
CA THR A 76 -4.49 -3.16 -4.70
C THR A 76 -5.90 -3.54 -4.27
N THR A 77 -6.36 -2.95 -3.17
CA THR A 77 -7.74 -3.08 -2.70
C THR A 77 -8.48 -1.80 -3.03
N ILE A 78 -9.54 -1.90 -3.83
CA ILE A 78 -10.40 -0.79 -4.22
C ILE A 78 -11.86 -1.09 -3.86
N THR A 79 -12.67 -0.06 -3.75
CA THR A 79 -14.13 -0.15 -3.73
C THR A 79 -14.70 0.77 -4.80
N ILE A 80 -15.98 0.58 -5.13
CA ILE A 80 -16.70 1.41 -6.08
C ILE A 80 -17.82 2.11 -5.30
N ASP A 81 -17.86 3.44 -5.34
CA ASP A 81 -18.91 4.20 -4.66
C ASP A 81 -20.26 4.12 -5.43
N PRO A 82 -21.39 4.59 -4.84
CA PRO A 82 -22.69 4.61 -5.53
C PRO A 82 -22.73 5.44 -6.82
N ASN A 83 -21.73 6.31 -7.06
CA ASN A 83 -21.58 7.12 -8.27
C ASN A 83 -20.62 6.48 -9.28
N ASN A 84 -20.25 5.20 -9.09
CA ASN A 84 -19.32 4.44 -9.92
C ASN A 84 -17.88 4.97 -9.93
N HIS A 85 -17.46 5.73 -8.92
CA HIS A 85 -16.06 6.10 -8.76
C HIS A 85 -15.26 4.99 -8.10
N ILE A 86 -14.07 4.72 -8.64
CA ILE A 86 -13.11 3.81 -8.04
C ILE A 86 -12.41 4.53 -6.88
N PHE A 87 -12.48 3.94 -5.70
CA PHE A 87 -11.87 4.46 -4.49
C PHE A 87 -10.82 3.47 -3.94
N PRO A 88 -9.53 3.85 -3.83
CA PRO A 88 -8.52 2.98 -3.27
C PRO A 88 -8.63 2.89 -1.75
N LEU A 89 -8.65 1.68 -1.21
CA LEU A 89 -8.70 1.41 0.23
C LEU A 89 -7.30 1.17 0.80
N ALA A 90 -6.58 0.23 0.19
CA ALA A 90 -5.26 -0.19 0.63
C ALA A 90 -4.40 -0.63 -0.55
N ILE A 91 -3.09 -0.52 -0.39
CA ILE A 91 -2.12 -1.04 -1.34
C ILE A 91 -1.03 -1.76 -0.55
N SER A 92 -0.53 -2.86 -1.10
CA SER A 92 0.65 -3.52 -0.58
C SER A 92 1.57 -4.00 -1.69
N ILE A 93 2.85 -4.06 -1.37
CA ILE A 93 3.88 -4.64 -2.21
C ILE A 93 4.52 -5.75 -1.40
N THR A 94 4.48 -6.98 -1.90
CA THR A 94 5.07 -8.14 -1.25
C THR A 94 5.93 -8.95 -2.21
N ASN A 95 7.06 -9.47 -1.75
CA ASN A 95 7.92 -10.33 -2.58
C ASN A 95 7.33 -11.73 -2.80
N SER A 96 6.40 -12.18 -1.94
CA SER A 96 5.78 -13.50 -2.01
C SER A 96 4.38 -13.50 -1.38
N GLU A 97 3.52 -14.41 -1.82
CA GLU A 97 2.31 -14.75 -1.07
C GLU A 97 2.71 -15.40 0.26
N THR A 98 2.13 -14.96 1.35
CA THR A 98 2.28 -15.57 2.67
C THR A 98 0.91 -15.73 3.28
N THR A 99 0.71 -16.86 3.96
CA THR A 99 -0.50 -17.17 4.72
C THR A 99 -0.41 -16.72 6.19
N GLU A 100 0.70 -16.10 6.58
CA GLU A 100 0.86 -15.54 7.92
C GLU A 100 -0.08 -14.34 8.10
N SER A 101 -0.87 -14.38 9.18
CA SER A 101 -1.86 -13.38 9.59
C SER A 101 -1.31 -12.46 10.68
#